data_AF-A0A455TAN9-F1
#
_entry.id   AF-A0A455TAN9-F1
#
_cell.length_a   1.000
_cell.length_b   1.000
_cell.length_c   1.000
_cell.angle_alpha   90.00
_cell.angle_beta   90.00
_cell.angle_gamma   90.00
#
_symmetry.space_group_name_H-M   'P 1'
#
loop_
_entity.id
_entity.type
_entity.pdbx_description
1 polymer ?
#
loop_
_entity_poly.entity_id
_entity_poly.type
_entity_poly.pdbx_seq_one_letter_code
_entity_poly.pdbx_strand_id
1 'polypeptide(L)' 'MKLNYLRKKKNQQLKIELLGLLKEQFNLRIKKVSGKLNQSHLLNLVRKNIARIKTILKESEILKKC' A
#
# COMPACT_ATOMS: atom_id res chain seq x y z
N MET A 1 3.45 8.47 -2.61
CA MET A 1 2.22 8.88 -1.91
C MET A 1 2.53 9.77 -0.71
N LYS A 2 1.71 10.81 -0.48
CA LYS A 2 1.81 11.76 0.65
C LYS A 2 0.82 11.33 1.75
N LEU A 3 1.29 11.18 3.00
CA LEU A 3 0.49 10.60 4.10
C LEU A 3 -0.79 11.40 4.42
N ASN A 4 -0.74 12.72 4.28
CA ASN A 4 -1.87 13.60 4.62
C ASN A 4 -3.12 13.32 3.77
N TYR A 5 -2.95 12.81 2.54
CA TYR A 5 -4.08 12.43 1.69
C TYR A 5 -4.74 11.12 2.12
N LEU A 6 -3.96 10.19 2.68
CA LEU A 6 -4.49 8.88 3.09
C LEU A 6 -5.34 8.99 4.36
N ARG A 7 -4.99 9.90 5.29
CA ARG A 7 -5.79 10.18 6.50
C ARG A 7 -7.18 10.76 6.21
N LYS A 8 -7.35 11.45 5.08
CA LYS A 8 -8.64 12.04 4.67
C LYS A 8 -9.60 11.03 4.02
N LYS A 9 -9.13 9.83 3.66
CA LYS A 9 -9.95 8.81 3.00
C LYS A 9 -10.71 7.95 4.02
N LYS A 10 -11.90 7.48 3.63
CA LYS A 10 -12.69 6.52 4.45
C LYS A 10 -11.99 5.16 4.54
N ASN A 11 -12.21 4.45 5.65
CA ASN A 11 -11.62 3.13 5.91
C ASN A 11 -11.93 2.09 4.82
N GLN A 12 -13.12 2.13 4.21
CA GLN A 12 -13.49 1.24 3.11
C GLN A 12 -12.65 1.54 1.85
N GLN A 13 -12.46 2.81 1.51
CA GLN A 13 -11.63 3.24 0.38
C GLN A 13 -10.18 2.79 0.56
N LEU A 14 -9.64 2.89 1.78
CA LEU A 14 -8.29 2.45 2.12
C LEU A 14 -8.10 0.94 1.93
N LYS A 15 -9.12 0.13 2.24
CA LYS A 15 -9.10 -1.32 2.01
C LYS A 15 -9.09 -1.67 0.51
N ILE A 16 -9.87 -0.94 -0.30
CA ILE A 16 -9.89 -1.13 -1.76
C ILE A 16 -8.52 -0.77 -2.36
N GLU A 17 -7.93 0.36 -1.93
CA GLU A 17 -6.62 0.81 -2.38
C GLU A 17 -5.51 -0.17 -1.96
N LEU A 18 -5.61 -0.76 -0.76
CA LEU A 18 -4.72 -1.84 -0.30
C LEU A 18 -4.77 -3.05 -1.23
N LEU A 19 -5.95 -3.50 -1.64
CA LEU A 19 -6.10 -4.62 -2.57
C LEU A 19 -5.49 -4.32 -3.94
N GLY A 20 -5.64 -3.08 -4.43
CA GLY A 20 -5.00 -2.64 -5.67
C GLY A 20 -3.47 -2.71 -5.59
N LEU A 21 -2.88 -2.18 -4.51
CA LEU A 21 -1.43 -2.22 -4.31
C LEU A 21 -0.88 -3.64 -4.14
N LEU A 22 -1.64 -4.56 -3.54
CA LEU A 22 -1.24 -5.97 -3.41
C LEU A 22 -1.20 -6.67 -4.78
N LYS A 23 -2.18 -6.41 -5.66
CA LYS A 23 -2.15 -6.91 -7.05
C LYS A 23 -0.95 -6.34 -7.81
N GLU A 24 -0.69 -5.04 -7.65
CA GLU A 24 0.46 -4.38 -8.28
C GLU A 24 1.79 -4.99 -7.78
N GLN A 25 1.91 -5.22 -6.47
CA GLN A 25 3.07 -5.89 -5.87
C GLN A 25 3.29 -7.29 -6.47
N PHE A 26 2.22 -8.06 -6.66
CA PHE A 26 2.28 -9.39 -7.26
C PHE A 26 2.78 -9.32 -8.71
N ASN A 27 2.24 -8.42 -9.52
CA ASN A 27 2.68 -8.20 -10.90
C ASN A 27 4.15 -7.79 -10.97
N LEU A 28 4.61 -6.91 -10.08
CA LEU A 28 6.02 -6.51 -10.01
C LEU A 28 6.93 -7.67 -9.58
N ARG A 29 6.47 -8.57 -8.71
CA ARG A 29 7.22 -9.79 -8.35
C ARG A 29 7.36 -10.73 -9.54
N ILE A 30 6.28 -10.96 -10.29
CA ILE A 30 6.34 -11.78 -11.52
C ILE A 30 7.31 -11.18 -12.53
N LYS A 31 7.22 -9.86 -12.78
CA LYS A 31 8.15 -9.17 -13.68
C LYS A 31 9.61 -9.28 -13.22
N LYS A 32 9.85 -9.22 -11.91
CA LYS A 32 11.19 -9.42 -11.32
C LYS A 32 11.72 -10.82 -11.59
N VAL A 33 10.91 -11.85 -11.33
CA VAL A 33 11.29 -13.26 -11.54
C VAL A 33 11.53 -13.54 -13.02
N SER A 34 10.73 -12.96 -13.91
CA SER A 34 10.89 -13.06 -15.36
C SER A 34 12.12 -12.31 -15.92
N GLY A 35 12.86 -11.56 -15.10
CA GLY A 35 14.04 -10.79 -15.54
C GLY A 35 13.74 -9.54 -16.37
N LYS A 36 12.46 -9.18 -16.57
CA LYS A 36 12.02 -8.03 -17.38
C LYS A 36 11.75 -6.77 -16.55
N LEU A 37 12.26 -6.70 -15.33
CA LEU A 37 11.98 -5.60 -14.41
C LEU A 37 13.04 -4.50 -14.54
N ASN A 38 12.72 -3.46 -15.30
CA ASN A 38 13.63 -2.33 -15.54
C ASN A 38 13.77 -1.39 -14.31
N GLN A 39 12.74 -1.31 -13.46
CA GLN A 39 12.69 -0.35 -12.35
C GLN A 39 12.52 -1.07 -11.00
N SER A 40 13.64 -1.37 -10.34
CA SER A 40 13.67 -2.07 -9.04
C SER A 40 13.10 -1.23 -7.88
N HIS A 41 13.20 0.10 -7.98
CA HIS A 41 12.72 1.03 -6.94
C HIS A 41 11.19 0.97 -6.74
N LEU A 42 10.43 0.58 -7.77
CA LEU A 42 8.97 0.45 -7.70
C LEU A 42 8.53 -0.58 -6.65
N LEU A 43 9.25 -1.69 -6.51
CA LEU A 43 8.96 -2.70 -5.48
C LEU A 43 9.06 -2.11 -4.07
N ASN A 44 10.08 -1.29 -3.81
CA ASN A 44 10.25 -0.62 -2.53
C ASN A 44 9.17 0.45 -2.30
N LEU A 45 8.79 1.17 -3.34
CA LEU A 45 7.73 2.17 -3.27
C LEU A 45 6.37 1.54 -2.92
N VAL A 46 5.99 0.46 -3.62
CA VAL A 46 4.73 -0.26 -3.36
C VAL A 46 4.71 -0.85 -1.95
N ARG A 47 5.81 -1.46 -1.49
CA ARG A 47 5.92 -1.96 -0.10
C ARG A 47 5.70 -0.85 0.94
N LYS A 48 6.34 0.31 0.75
CA LYS A 48 6.18 1.47 1.65
C LYS A 48 4.75 2.00 1.63
N ASN A 49 4.09 2.03 0.47
CA ASN A 49 2.69 2.45 0.37
C ASN A 49 1.74 1.50 1.11
N ILE A 50 1.93 0.18 0.97
CA ILE A 50 1.16 -0.84 1.71
C ILE A 50 1.33 -0.65 3.22
N ALA A 51 2.58 -0.46 3.69
CA ALA A 51 2.86 -0.25 5.10
C ALA A 51 2.13 0.98 5.65
N ARG A 52 2.18 2.12 4.94
CA ARG A 52 1.50 3.36 5.34
C ARG A 52 -0.01 3.19 5.48
N ILE A 53 -0.66 2.48 4.55
CA ILE A 53 -2.11 2.21 4.63
C ILE A 53 -2.43 1.35 5.86
N LYS A 54 -1.65 0.28 6.10
CA LYS A 54 -1.83 -0.57 7.28
C LYS A 54 -1.66 0.22 8.58
N THR A 55 -0.67 1.12 8.64
CA THR A 55 -0.47 1.98 9.82
C THR A 55 -1.68 2.87 10.10
N ILE A 56 -2.24 3.53 9.08
CA ILE A 56 -3.42 4.41 9.25
C ILE A 56 -4.66 3.61 9.68
N LEU A 57 -4.85 2.41 9.11
CA LEU A 57 -5.93 1.52 9.53
C LEU A 57 -5.79 1.13 11.00
N LYS A 58 -4.56 0.87 11.46
CA LYS A 58 -4.28 0.54 12.86
C LYS A 58 -4.45 1.75 13.79
N GLU A 59 -3.98 2.92 13.38
CA GLU A 59 -4.17 4.19 14.10
C GLU A 59 -5.66 4.47 14.33
N SER A 60 -6.48 4.29 13.29
CA SER A 60 -7.94 4.43 13.35
C SER A 60 -8.61 3.40 14.26
N GLU A 61 -8.08 2.18 14.34
CA GLU A 61 -8.61 1.12 15.20
C GLU A 61 -8.30 1.39 16.68
N ILE A 62 -7.09 1.86 16.99
CA ILE A 62 -6.66 2.20 18.35
C ILE A 62 -7.48 3.38 18.87
N LEU A 63 -7.67 4.44 18.06
CA LEU A 63 -8.45 5.62 18.45
C LEU A 63 -9.92 5.33 18.75
N LYS A 64 -10.50 4.26 18.19
CA LYS A 64 -11.89 3.84 18.49
C LYS A 64 -12.02 3.03 19.77
N LYS A 65 -10.90 2.56 20.33
CA LYS A 65 -10.85 1.66 21.47
C LYS A 65 -10.70 2.41 22.80
N CYS A 66 -10.36 3.70 22.74
CA CYS A 66 -10.41 4.66 23.84
C CYS A 66 -11.78 5.33 23.87
#